data_AF-A0A7Y5JU16-F1
#
_entry.id   AF-A0A7Y5JU16-F1
#
_cell.length_a   1.000
_cell.length_b   1.000
_cell.length_c   1.000
_cell.angle_alpha   90.00
_cell.angle_beta   90.00
_cell.angle_gamma   90.00
#
_symmetry.space_group_name_H-M   'P 1'
#
loop_
_entity.id
_entity.type
_entity.pdbx_description
1 polymer ?
#
loop_
_entity_poly.entity_id
_entity_poly.type
_entity_poly.pdbx_seq_one_letter_code
_entity_poly.pdbx_strand_id
1 'polypeptide(L)'
;MQTSTIILIVVAVVVVLAVIAFVASRGKGRRVEAQRERAAGIREEAREHDQELREREAAATEAQARSQMARAEAQRAQVEAERLDAEARDRTGGAEEVRRERDDRLREADRHDPDIGTDKEGHRLDEDGNRLDPPTGLRHDGPDRADPDSDRVDQTGRDWDARRAGEHQVVDGDDPTRESRGR
;
A
#
# COMPACT_ATOMS: atom_id res chain seq x y z
N MET A 1 56.30 67.79 45.57
CA MET A 1 56.09 66.40 46.07
C MET A 1 54.74 65.79 45.68
N GLN A 2 53.68 66.56 45.40
CA GLN A 2 52.39 65.99 44.95
C GLN A 2 52.41 65.45 43.51
N THR A 3 53.19 66.05 42.61
CA THR A 3 53.30 65.62 41.20
C THR A 3 53.97 64.26 41.03
N SER A 4 55.02 63.95 41.81
CA SER A 4 55.72 62.65 41.74
C SER A 4 54.82 61.48 42.15
N THR A 5 53.97 61.66 43.17
CA THR A 5 53.02 60.64 43.60
C THR A 5 51.92 60.40 42.56
N ILE A 6 51.40 61.48 41.95
CA ILE A 6 50.41 61.38 40.87
C ILE A 6 50.98 60.63 39.67
N ILE A 7 52.22 60.93 39.25
CA ILE A 7 52.88 60.24 38.14
C ILE A 7 53.04 58.74 38.43
N LEU A 8 53.43 58.38 39.66
CA LEU A 8 53.60 56.98 40.07
C LEU A 8 52.27 56.20 40.03
N ILE A 9 51.18 56.81 40.48
CA ILE A 9 49.84 56.22 40.43
C ILE A 9 49.39 56.01 38.97
N VAL A 10 49.59 57.01 38.11
CA VAL A 10 49.23 56.90 36.68
C VAL A 10 50.01 55.78 36.00
N VAL A 11 51.33 55.67 36.25
CA VAL A 11 52.15 54.59 35.70
C VAL A 11 51.67 53.22 36.20
N ALA A 12 51.36 53.09 37.50
CA ALA A 12 50.84 51.84 38.05
C ALA A 12 49.51 51.43 37.39
N VAL A 13 48.58 52.37 37.19
CA VAL A 13 47.30 52.11 36.51
C VAL A 13 47.51 51.68 35.06
N VAL A 14 48.42 52.33 34.33
CA VAL A 14 48.73 51.94 32.94
C VAL A 14 49.31 50.53 32.87
N VAL A 15 50.21 50.16 33.79
CA VAL A 15 50.77 48.81 33.85
C VAL A 15 49.69 47.78 34.17
N VAL A 16 48.79 48.06 35.12
CA VAL A 16 47.67 47.17 35.44
C VAL A 16 46.74 46.99 34.24
N LEU A 17 46.39 48.07 33.54
CA LEU A 17 45.57 48.00 32.32
C LEU A 17 46.26 47.22 31.21
N ALA A 18 47.58 47.36 31.04
CA ALA A 18 48.36 46.60 30.07
C ALA A 18 48.37 45.09 30.39
N VAL A 19 48.50 44.72 31.66
CA VAL A 19 48.44 43.31 32.10
C VAL A 19 47.05 42.72 31.86
N ILE A 20 45.98 43.45 32.18
CA ILE A 20 44.60 43.01 31.93
C ILE A 20 44.36 42.81 30.43
N ALA A 21 44.80 43.76 29.59
CA ALA A 21 44.68 43.66 28.14
C ALA A 21 45.47 42.47 27.57
N PHE A 22 46.67 42.21 28.10
CA PHE A 22 47.52 41.10 27.68
C PHE A 22 46.89 39.74 28.01
N VAL A 23 46.35 39.57 29.22
CA VAL A 23 45.68 38.32 29.63
C VAL A 23 44.38 38.10 28.84
N ALA A 24 43.58 39.16 28.62
CA ALA A 24 42.35 39.08 27.85
C ALA A 24 42.58 38.70 26.37
N SER A 25 43.71 39.12 25.78
CA SER A 25 44.01 38.82 24.37
C SER A 25 44.30 37.33 24.12
N ARG A 26 44.88 36.61 25.09
CA ARG A 26 45.15 35.17 24.97
C ARG A 26 43.90 34.28 25.00
N GLY A 27 42.79 34.73 25.58
CA GLY A 27 41.54 33.97 25.65
C GLY A 27 40.74 33.92 24.35
N LYS A 28 41.00 34.82 23.40
CA LYS A 28 40.23 34.96 22.16
C LYS A 28 40.51 33.87 21.11
N GLY A 29 41.75 33.35 21.03
CA GLY A 29 42.13 32.31 20.05
C GLY A 29 41.34 31.00 20.23
N ARG A 30 41.27 30.50 21.46
CA ARG A 30 40.61 29.21 21.78
C ARG A 30 39.09 29.21 21.51
N ARG A 31 38.43 30.37 21.61
CA ARG A 31 36.98 30.48 21.32
C ARG A 31 36.68 30.41 19.83
N VAL A 32 37.60 30.85 18.98
CA VAL A 32 37.44 30.82 17.52
C VAL A 32 37.65 29.40 16.98
N GLU A 33 38.62 28.65 17.52
CA GLU A 33 38.80 27.23 17.19
C GLU A 33 37.61 26.37 17.63
N ALA A 34 37.13 26.54 18.86
CA ALA A 34 35.94 25.81 19.34
C ALA A 34 34.67 26.14 18.54
N GLN A 35 34.53 27.36 18.01
CA GLN A 35 33.43 27.70 17.09
C GLN A 35 33.61 27.08 15.71
N ARG A 36 34.84 26.95 15.21
CA ARG A 36 35.13 26.29 13.92
C ARG A 36 34.84 24.79 13.97
N GLU A 37 35.20 24.11 15.04
CA GLU A 37 34.89 22.67 15.21
C GLU A 37 33.38 22.43 15.32
N ARG A 38 32.65 23.24 16.09
CA ARG A 38 31.18 23.14 16.15
C ARG A 38 30.51 23.40 14.81
N ALA A 39 31.01 24.37 14.05
CA ALA A 39 30.51 24.64 12.70
C ALA A 39 30.87 23.53 11.69
N ALA A 40 31.97 22.81 11.89
CA ALA A 40 32.33 21.63 11.09
C ALA A 40 31.42 20.44 11.42
N GLY A 41 31.19 20.16 12.70
CA GLY A 41 30.30 19.06 13.14
C GLY A 41 28.86 19.21 12.63
N ILE A 42 28.28 20.41 12.70
CA ILE A 42 26.93 20.67 12.18
C ILE A 42 26.85 20.43 10.66
N ARG A 43 27.91 20.71 9.90
CA ARG A 43 27.95 20.44 8.45
C ARG A 43 28.07 18.97 8.12
N GLU A 44 28.70 18.19 9.00
CA GLU A 44 28.86 16.75 8.83
C GLU A 44 27.54 16.03 9.15
N GLU A 45 26.90 16.39 10.26
CA GLU A 45 25.58 15.89 10.66
C GLU A 45 24.49 16.25 9.63
N ALA A 46 24.53 17.47 9.06
CA ALA A 46 23.64 17.85 7.95
C ALA A 46 23.88 17.02 6.68
N ARG A 47 25.12 16.62 6.38
CA ARG A 47 25.44 15.78 5.21
C ARG A 47 24.96 14.35 5.38
N GLU A 48 24.96 13.81 6.59
CA GLU A 48 24.43 12.48 6.89
C GLU A 48 22.90 12.48 6.76
N HIS A 49 22.22 13.47 7.35
CA HIS A 49 20.77 13.61 7.21
C HIS A 49 20.33 13.83 5.75
N ASP A 50 21.08 14.60 4.97
CA ASP A 50 20.81 14.78 3.54
C ASP A 50 20.97 13.47 2.74
N GLN A 51 21.90 12.59 3.12
CA GLN A 51 22.06 11.28 2.49
C GLN A 51 20.88 10.37 2.82
N GLU A 52 20.51 10.28 4.09
CA GLU A 52 19.37 9.49 4.55
C GLU A 52 18.06 9.97 3.90
N LEU A 53 17.87 11.28 3.75
CA LEU A 53 16.71 11.85 3.07
C LEU A 53 16.69 11.45 1.59
N ARG A 54 17.82 11.57 0.88
CA ARG A 54 17.93 11.15 -0.52
C ARG A 54 17.66 9.66 -0.72
N GLU A 55 18.15 8.81 0.19
CA GLU A 55 17.88 7.36 0.15
C GLU A 55 16.39 7.06 0.34
N ARG A 56 15.74 7.74 1.30
CA ARG A 56 14.29 7.60 1.52
C ARG A 56 13.48 8.11 0.35
N GLU A 57 13.85 9.23 -0.24
CA GLU A 57 13.20 9.78 -1.44
C GLU A 57 13.36 8.85 -2.64
N ALA A 58 14.55 8.26 -2.82
CA ALA A 58 14.80 7.28 -3.88
C ALA A 58 13.96 6.01 -3.68
N ALA A 59 13.91 5.47 -2.45
CA ALA A 59 13.11 4.31 -2.12
C ALA A 59 11.60 4.57 -2.29
N ALA A 60 11.11 5.75 -1.90
CA ALA A 60 9.73 6.16 -2.10
C ALA A 60 9.39 6.27 -3.59
N THR A 61 10.27 6.87 -4.39
CA THR A 61 10.12 6.98 -5.85
C THR A 61 10.09 5.60 -6.51
N GLU A 62 10.98 4.70 -6.09
CA GLU A 62 11.01 3.33 -6.59
C GLU A 62 9.74 2.56 -6.23
N ALA A 63 9.27 2.68 -4.99
CA ALA A 63 8.02 2.05 -4.54
C ALA A 63 6.81 2.57 -5.34
N GLN A 64 6.75 3.88 -5.60
CA GLN A 64 5.71 4.48 -6.45
C GLN A 64 5.78 3.94 -7.88
N ALA A 65 6.97 3.88 -8.48
CA ALA A 65 7.15 3.33 -9.82
C ALA A 65 6.70 1.86 -9.91
N ARG A 66 7.10 1.02 -8.93
CA ARG A 66 6.67 -0.39 -8.84
C ARG A 66 5.15 -0.50 -8.69
N SER A 67 4.54 0.34 -7.85
CA SER A 67 3.07 0.36 -7.70
C SER A 67 2.37 0.72 -9.01
N GLN A 68 2.89 1.69 -9.76
CA GLN A 68 2.30 2.09 -11.04
C GLN A 68 2.44 1.00 -12.10
N MET A 69 3.58 0.29 -12.15
CA MET A 69 3.76 -0.86 -13.04
C MET A 69 2.77 -1.99 -12.71
N ALA A 70 2.62 -2.35 -11.43
CA ALA A 70 1.67 -3.38 -11.01
C ALA A 70 0.22 -3.02 -11.36
N ARG A 71 -0.17 -1.75 -11.21
CA ARG A 71 -1.50 -1.26 -11.63
C ARG A 71 -1.69 -1.36 -13.14
N ALA A 72 -0.68 -1.00 -13.92
CA ALA A 72 -0.75 -1.09 -15.38
C ALA A 72 -0.86 -2.56 -15.85
N GLU A 73 -0.14 -3.48 -15.22
CA GLU A 73 -0.24 -4.90 -15.50
C GLU A 73 -1.63 -5.47 -15.16
N ALA A 74 -2.17 -5.11 -14.00
CA ALA A 74 -3.52 -5.51 -13.61
C ALA A 74 -4.59 -4.99 -14.58
N GLN A 75 -4.46 -3.75 -15.07
CA GLN A 75 -5.36 -3.20 -16.08
C GLN A 75 -5.26 -3.96 -17.42
N ARG A 76 -4.05 -4.33 -17.84
CA ARG A 76 -3.86 -5.15 -19.06
C ARG A 76 -4.52 -6.50 -18.93
N ALA A 77 -4.34 -7.17 -17.78
CA ALA A 77 -4.97 -8.45 -17.51
C ALA A 77 -6.51 -8.36 -17.49
N GLN A 78 -7.06 -7.27 -16.94
CA GLN A 78 -8.53 -7.04 -16.99
C GLN A 78 -9.04 -6.89 -18.42
N VAL A 79 -8.38 -6.06 -19.23
CA VAL A 79 -8.78 -5.87 -20.65
C VAL A 79 -8.67 -7.18 -21.44
N GLU A 80 -7.65 -7.99 -21.19
CA GLU A 80 -7.52 -9.31 -21.81
C GLU A 80 -8.64 -10.27 -21.37
N ALA A 81 -8.97 -10.29 -20.09
CA ALA A 81 -10.08 -11.08 -19.57
C ALA A 81 -11.42 -10.65 -20.17
N GLU A 82 -11.69 -9.35 -20.25
CA GLU A 82 -12.90 -8.81 -20.90
C GLU A 82 -12.98 -9.20 -22.37
N ARG A 83 -11.84 -9.18 -23.08
CA ARG A 83 -11.78 -9.62 -24.48
C ARG A 83 -12.11 -11.11 -24.62
N LEU A 84 -11.53 -11.97 -23.77
CA LEU A 84 -11.79 -13.41 -23.79
C LEU A 84 -13.25 -13.73 -23.46
N ASP A 85 -13.82 -13.00 -22.49
CA ASP A 85 -15.22 -13.12 -22.10
C ASP A 85 -16.16 -12.66 -23.23
N ALA A 86 -15.85 -11.56 -23.93
CA ALA A 86 -16.57 -11.14 -25.12
C ALA A 86 -16.50 -12.18 -26.25
N GLU A 87 -15.33 -12.78 -26.50
CA GLU A 87 -15.17 -13.85 -27.48
C GLU A 87 -15.97 -15.11 -27.10
N ALA A 88 -15.98 -15.47 -25.81
CA ALA A 88 -16.77 -16.59 -25.33
C ALA A 88 -18.28 -16.33 -25.53
N ARG A 89 -18.76 -15.12 -25.19
CA ARG A 89 -20.15 -14.72 -25.42
C ARG A 89 -20.53 -14.78 -26.90
N ASP A 90 -19.69 -14.26 -27.77
CA ASP A 90 -19.91 -14.30 -29.22
C ASP A 90 -20.01 -15.74 -29.73
N ARG A 91 -19.09 -16.62 -29.32
CA ARG A 91 -19.15 -18.04 -29.68
C ARG A 91 -20.39 -18.75 -29.15
N THR A 92 -20.82 -18.46 -27.91
CA THR A 92 -22.06 -19.02 -27.36
C THR A 92 -23.30 -18.49 -28.08
N GLY A 93 -23.32 -17.19 -28.40
CA GLY A 93 -24.42 -16.56 -29.15
C GLY A 93 -24.56 -17.14 -30.55
N GLY A 94 -23.45 -17.27 -31.29
CA GLY A 94 -23.44 -17.90 -32.60
C GLY A 94 -23.87 -19.37 -32.56
N ALA A 95 -23.47 -20.12 -31.52
CA ALA A 95 -23.91 -21.50 -31.34
C ALA A 95 -25.42 -21.59 -31.04
N GLU A 96 -25.98 -20.68 -30.25
CA GLU A 96 -27.43 -20.60 -30.04
C GLU A 96 -28.19 -20.24 -31.32
N GLU A 97 -27.68 -19.29 -32.10
CA GLU A 97 -28.28 -18.88 -33.37
C GLU A 97 -28.34 -20.06 -34.36
N VAL A 98 -27.22 -20.77 -34.54
CA VAL A 98 -27.17 -21.96 -35.41
C VAL A 98 -28.12 -23.06 -34.91
N ARG A 99 -28.25 -23.24 -33.59
CA ARG A 99 -29.21 -24.19 -33.02
C ARG A 99 -30.66 -23.80 -33.34
N ARG A 100 -31.01 -22.51 -33.18
CA ARG A 100 -32.35 -21.99 -33.50
C ARG A 100 -32.66 -22.16 -34.98
N GLU A 101 -31.74 -21.78 -35.87
CA GLU A 101 -31.90 -21.95 -37.32
C GLU A 101 -32.07 -23.42 -37.71
N ARG A 102 -31.30 -24.33 -37.09
CA ARG A 102 -31.45 -25.78 -37.29
C ARG A 102 -32.83 -26.26 -36.87
N ASP A 103 -33.29 -25.87 -35.68
CA ASP A 103 -34.60 -26.27 -35.15
C ASP A 103 -35.76 -25.71 -36.00
N ASP A 104 -35.63 -24.47 -36.49
CA ASP A 104 -36.58 -23.85 -37.44
C ASP A 104 -36.66 -24.64 -38.75
N ARG A 105 -35.51 -25.02 -39.33
CA ARG A 105 -35.48 -25.82 -40.57
C ARG A 105 -36.08 -27.22 -40.39
N LEU A 106 -35.86 -27.86 -39.24
CA LEU A 106 -36.47 -29.15 -38.94
C LEU A 106 -37.99 -29.03 -38.82
N ARG A 107 -38.50 -27.99 -38.13
CA ARG A 107 -39.95 -27.72 -38.07
C ARG A 107 -40.56 -27.47 -39.44
N GLU A 108 -39.86 -26.73 -40.30
CA GLU A 108 -40.32 -26.49 -41.67
C GLU A 108 -40.35 -27.80 -42.47
N ALA A 109 -39.31 -28.64 -42.36
CA ALA A 109 -39.27 -29.94 -43.03
C ALA A 109 -40.42 -30.86 -42.58
N ASP A 110 -40.63 -31.00 -41.26
CA ASP A 110 -41.70 -31.81 -40.69
C ASP A 110 -43.09 -31.32 -41.15
N ARG A 111 -43.28 -30.00 -41.35
CA ARG A 111 -44.54 -29.43 -41.85
C ARG A 111 -44.87 -29.83 -43.29
N HIS A 112 -43.85 -30.08 -44.12
CA HIS A 112 -44.03 -30.49 -45.53
C HIS A 112 -44.06 -32.01 -45.70
N ASP A 113 -43.74 -32.77 -44.67
CA ASP A 113 -43.73 -34.24 -44.71
C ASP A 113 -45.16 -34.80 -44.56
N PRO A 114 -45.72 -35.47 -45.59
CA PRO A 114 -47.07 -36.04 -45.52
C PRO A 114 -47.19 -37.22 -44.53
N ASP A 115 -46.07 -37.80 -44.09
CA ASP A 115 -46.05 -38.93 -43.16
C ASP A 115 -46.00 -38.48 -41.68
N ILE A 116 -45.82 -37.18 -41.41
CA ILE A 116 -45.76 -36.61 -40.06
C ILE A 116 -46.96 -35.70 -39.79
N GLY A 117 -47.72 -36.00 -38.74
CA GLY A 117 -48.77 -35.10 -38.25
C GLY A 117 -48.16 -33.88 -37.55
N THR A 118 -48.36 -32.68 -38.10
CA THR A 118 -47.95 -31.41 -37.47
C THR A 118 -49.11 -30.44 -37.29
N ASP A 119 -49.05 -29.59 -36.26
CA ASP A 119 -49.99 -28.47 -36.09
C ASP A 119 -49.65 -27.26 -37.00
N LYS A 120 -50.45 -26.18 -36.91
CA LYS A 120 -50.25 -24.95 -37.71
C LYS A 120 -48.95 -24.23 -37.38
N GLU A 121 -48.38 -24.48 -36.21
CA GLU A 121 -47.12 -23.93 -35.74
C GLU A 121 -45.92 -24.81 -36.19
N GLY A 122 -46.16 -26.04 -36.65
CA GLY A 122 -45.16 -27.00 -37.09
C GLY A 122 -44.63 -27.90 -35.98
N HIS A 123 -45.37 -28.05 -34.88
CA HIS A 123 -45.03 -29.01 -33.83
C HIS A 123 -45.59 -30.39 -34.15
N ARG A 124 -44.84 -31.44 -33.79
CA ARG A 124 -45.24 -32.83 -34.04
C ARG A 124 -46.38 -33.24 -33.11
N LEU A 125 -47.37 -33.92 -33.69
CA LEU A 125 -48.54 -34.45 -33.00
C LEU A 125 -48.45 -35.98 -32.90
N ASP A 126 -48.92 -36.54 -31.79
CA ASP A 126 -49.12 -37.97 -31.64
C ASP A 126 -50.39 -38.44 -32.37
N GLU A 127 -50.64 -39.75 -32.36
CA GLU A 127 -51.83 -40.36 -32.99
C GLU A 127 -53.15 -39.82 -32.39
N ASP A 128 -53.11 -39.31 -31.16
CA ASP A 128 -54.26 -38.72 -30.44
C ASP A 128 -54.41 -37.21 -30.70
N GLY A 129 -53.51 -36.60 -31.48
CA GLY A 129 -53.50 -35.17 -31.80
C GLY A 129 -52.91 -34.27 -30.71
N ASN A 130 -52.22 -34.83 -29.72
CA ASN A 130 -51.51 -34.09 -28.69
C ASN A 130 -50.08 -33.76 -29.14
N ARG A 131 -49.54 -32.63 -28.66
CA ARG A 131 -48.18 -32.20 -28.97
C ARG A 131 -47.14 -33.10 -28.29
N LEU A 132 -46.24 -33.68 -29.07
CA LEU A 132 -45.13 -34.53 -28.58
C LEU A 132 -43.98 -33.73 -27.98
N ASP A 133 -43.79 -32.48 -28.41
CA ASP A 133 -42.72 -31.64 -27.89
C ASP A 133 -43.10 -31.01 -26.54
N PRO A 134 -42.33 -31.23 -25.45
CA PRO A 134 -42.48 -30.43 -24.25
C PRO A 134 -42.10 -28.97 -24.55
N PRO A 135 -42.73 -27.96 -23.92
CA PRO A 135 -42.40 -26.55 -24.16
C PRO A 135 -40.91 -26.33 -23.93
N THR A 136 -40.20 -26.08 -25.02
CA THR A 136 -38.75 -25.87 -25.07
C THR A 136 -38.42 -24.62 -24.26
N GLY A 137 -37.95 -24.79 -23.02
CA GLY A 137 -37.60 -23.69 -22.15
C GLY A 137 -37.15 -24.06 -20.73
N LEU A 138 -37.46 -25.28 -20.27
CA LEU A 138 -36.99 -25.78 -18.97
C LEU A 138 -35.97 -26.90 -19.18
N ARG A 139 -34.79 -26.57 -19.72
CA ARG A 139 -33.62 -27.42 -19.49
C ARG A 139 -32.97 -26.97 -18.19
N HIS A 140 -33.13 -27.84 -17.20
CA HIS A 140 -32.48 -27.82 -15.90
C HIS A 140 -30.98 -28.09 -16.09
N ASP A 141 -30.23 -27.11 -16.57
CA ASP A 141 -28.75 -27.12 -16.55
C ASP A 141 -28.27 -26.13 -15.48
N GLY A 142 -28.65 -26.41 -14.23
CA GLY A 142 -27.90 -25.88 -13.09
C GLY A 142 -26.69 -26.78 -12.87
N PRO A 143 -25.45 -26.27 -12.76
CA PRO A 143 -24.33 -27.11 -12.44
C PRO A 143 -24.62 -27.76 -11.08
N ASP A 144 -24.62 -29.09 -11.09
CA ASP A 144 -24.58 -29.94 -9.92
C ASP A 144 -23.33 -29.53 -9.12
N ARG A 145 -23.49 -28.51 -8.25
CA ARG A 145 -22.52 -28.20 -7.22
C ARG A 145 -22.66 -29.33 -6.22
N ALA A 146 -21.98 -30.43 -6.52
CA ALA A 146 -21.45 -31.29 -5.48
C ALA A 146 -20.61 -30.37 -4.59
N ASP A 147 -21.19 -29.90 -3.48
CA ASP A 147 -20.48 -29.22 -2.41
C ASP A 147 -19.41 -30.18 -1.88
N PRO A 148 -18.10 -29.91 -2.06
CA PRO A 148 -17.10 -30.55 -1.26
C PRO A 148 -16.70 -29.57 -0.17
N ASP A 149 -16.91 -29.99 1.08
CA ASP A 149 -16.12 -29.53 2.23
C ASP A 149 -16.47 -28.15 2.82
N SER A 150 -17.59 -28.10 3.57
CA SER A 150 -17.82 -27.07 4.60
C SER A 150 -17.42 -27.50 6.02
N ASP A 151 -16.67 -28.60 6.18
CA ASP A 151 -16.27 -29.15 7.49
C ASP A 151 -14.77 -29.02 7.82
N ARG A 152 -14.08 -28.01 7.29
CA ARG A 152 -12.71 -27.69 7.75
C ARG A 152 -12.61 -26.33 8.44
N VAL A 153 -13.35 -26.23 9.54
CA VAL A 153 -13.09 -25.24 10.59
C VAL A 153 -12.68 -26.01 11.84
N ASP A 154 -11.39 -26.32 11.97
CA ASP A 154 -10.67 -26.09 13.24
C ASP A 154 -9.17 -26.43 13.16
N GLN A 155 -8.40 -25.62 13.90
CA GLN A 155 -7.06 -25.91 14.43
C GLN A 155 -5.87 -25.89 13.45
N THR A 156 -5.40 -24.69 13.08
CA THR A 156 -3.99 -24.26 13.23
C THR A 156 -3.88 -22.78 12.88
N GLY A 157 -3.83 -21.90 13.87
CA GLY A 157 -3.69 -20.46 13.61
C GLY A 157 -3.85 -19.54 14.82
N ARG A 158 -3.68 -20.03 16.06
CA ARG A 158 -3.71 -19.19 17.27
C ARG A 158 -2.41 -19.34 18.05
N ASP A 159 -1.28 -19.12 17.38
CA ASP A 159 0.03 -19.44 17.95
C ASP A 159 1.08 -18.32 17.74
N TRP A 160 0.68 -17.08 17.41
CA TRP A 160 1.64 -15.99 17.15
C TRP A 160 1.62 -14.77 18.09
N ASP A 161 0.75 -14.68 19.10
CA ASP A 161 0.69 -13.49 19.98
C ASP A 161 1.18 -13.66 21.44
N ALA A 162 1.77 -14.81 21.80
CA ALA A 162 2.18 -15.07 23.19
C ALA A 162 3.71 -15.07 23.46
N ARG A 163 4.54 -14.44 22.62
CA ARG A 163 6.01 -14.37 22.84
C ARG A 163 6.63 -12.97 22.75
N ARG A 164 5.88 -11.91 23.09
CA ARG A 164 6.46 -10.55 23.22
C ARG A 164 6.07 -9.80 24.50
N ALA A 165 5.52 -10.51 25.49
CA ALA A 165 5.24 -9.96 26.81
C ALA A 165 6.12 -10.66 27.86
N GLY A 166 7.36 -10.20 27.97
CA GLY A 166 8.31 -10.64 28.99
C GLY A 166 9.62 -9.88 28.82
N GLU A 167 9.97 -9.11 29.85
CA GLU A 167 11.27 -8.44 30.04
C GLU A 167 11.45 -7.08 29.33
N HIS A 168 10.93 -6.02 29.95
CA HIS A 168 11.82 -4.91 30.31
C HIS A 168 11.43 -4.37 31.69
N GLN A 169 12.36 -4.62 32.60
CA GLN A 169 12.39 -4.28 34.01
C GLN A 169 12.28 -2.76 34.19
N VAL A 170 11.23 -2.32 34.88
CA VAL A 170 11.14 -0.97 35.44
C VAL A 170 12.11 -0.94 36.61
N VAL A 171 13.21 -0.23 36.46
CA VAL A 171 14.10 0.10 37.58
C VAL A 171 13.45 1.27 38.31
N ASP A 172 12.88 1.00 39.48
CA ASP A 172 12.58 2.01 40.49
C ASP A 172 13.88 2.71 40.88
N GLY A 173 14.02 3.95 40.42
CA GLY A 173 15.01 4.90 40.90
C GLY A 173 14.27 6.03 41.59
N ASP A 174 14.29 6.01 42.92
CA ASP A 174 14.04 7.16 43.77
C ASP A 174 14.81 8.39 43.27
N ASP A 175 14.14 9.53 43.05
CA ASP A 175 14.68 10.80 43.55
C ASP A 175 13.56 11.85 43.73
N PRO A 176 13.50 12.57 44.87
CA PRO A 176 12.41 13.42 45.28
C PRO A 176 12.69 14.88 44.95
N THR A 177 11.80 15.58 44.24
CA THR A 177 11.65 17.04 44.38
C THR A 177 10.45 17.55 43.58
N ARG A 178 9.25 17.57 44.18
CA ARG A 178 8.20 18.47 43.71
C ARG A 178 7.13 18.76 44.76
N GLU A 179 7.44 19.66 45.70
CA GLU A 179 6.52 20.75 46.11
C GLU A 179 7.12 21.59 47.25
N SER A 180 7.62 22.78 46.90
CA SER A 180 7.85 23.88 47.86
C SER A 180 7.93 25.20 47.11
N ARG A 181 6.77 25.77 46.78
CA ARG A 181 6.47 27.22 46.76
C ARG A 181 4.98 27.30 47.12
N GLY A 182 4.56 27.64 48.35
CA GLY A 182 4.83 28.90 49.04
C GLY A 182 4.10 30.00 48.27
N ARG A 183 2.81 30.26 48.55
CA ARG A 183 2.32 31.35 49.41
C ARG A 183 3.08 32.66 49.25
#